data_AF-A0A966Z723-F1
#
_entry.id   AF-A0A966Z723-F1
#
_cell.length_a   1.000
_cell.length_b   1.000
_cell.length_c   1.000
_cell.angle_alpha   90.00
_cell.angle_beta   90.00
_cell.angle_gamma   90.00
#
_symmetry.space_group_name_H-M   'P 1'
#
loop_
_entity.id
_entity.type
_entity.pdbx_description
1 polymer ?
#
loop_
_entity_poly.entity_id
_entity_poly.type
_entity_poly.pdbx_seq_one_letter_code
_entity_poly.pdbx_strand_id
1 'polypeptide(L)'
;MQTIQNKKGLKFFIAAVTLWAGAALAQSGNYPNKPIKFIVPYPPGGGTDVIARIVQEPLSQNLGQQVIIENRGGAGGSIGSELAAKSPPDGYTVLFTLSSHTINPAIYPKL
;
A
#
# COMPACT_ATOMS: atom_id res chain seq x y z
N MET A 1 -31.22 47.60 -22.39
CA MET A 1 -30.18 46.61 -22.71
C MET A 1 -30.28 45.48 -21.67
N GLN A 2 -31.09 44.45 -21.94
CA GLN A 2 -31.35 43.35 -21.00
C GLN A 2 -30.37 42.20 -21.26
N THR A 3 -29.45 41.95 -20.33
CA THR A 3 -28.53 40.81 -20.40
C THR A 3 -29.27 39.55 -19.96
N ILE A 4 -29.71 38.74 -20.92
CA ILE A 4 -30.36 37.44 -20.68
C ILE A 4 -29.32 36.50 -20.07
N GLN A 5 -29.36 36.35 -18.75
CA GLN A 5 -28.55 35.41 -17.97
C GLN A 5 -28.97 33.98 -18.30
N ASN A 6 -28.11 33.24 -19.01
CA ASN A 6 -28.38 31.88 -19.51
C ASN A 6 -28.24 30.82 -18.39
N LYS A 7 -29.07 30.93 -17.34
CA LYS A 7 -29.07 30.05 -16.16
C LYS A 7 -29.38 28.58 -16.48
N LYS A 8 -29.92 28.28 -17.66
CA LYS A 8 -30.23 26.91 -18.11
C LYS A 8 -28.97 26.13 -18.48
N GLY A 9 -27.98 26.76 -19.11
CA GLY A 9 -26.72 26.12 -19.47
C GLY A 9 -25.87 25.74 -18.24
N LEU A 10 -25.86 26.59 -17.22
CA LEU A 10 -25.16 26.33 -15.95
C LEU A 10 -25.76 25.13 -15.20
N LYS A 11 -27.10 24.99 -15.21
CA LYS A 11 -27.79 23.84 -14.59
C LYS A 11 -27.50 22.53 -15.31
N PHE A 12 -27.41 22.55 -16.65
CA PHE A 12 -27.03 21.36 -17.44
C PHE A 12 -25.57 20.94 -17.20
N PHE A 13 -24.66 21.90 -17.06
CA PHE A 13 -23.25 21.62 -16.77
C PHE A 13 -23.06 21.01 -15.38
N ILE A 14 -23.75 21.52 -14.36
CA ILE A 14 -23.73 20.95 -13.00
C ILE A 14 -24.28 19.52 -13.00
N ALA A 15 -25.39 19.26 -13.70
CA ALA A 15 -25.97 17.92 -13.80
C ALA A 15 -25.02 16.90 -14.45
N ALA A 16 -24.28 17.31 -15.49
CA ALA A 16 -23.28 16.47 -16.16
C ALA A 16 -22.08 16.13 -15.26
N VAL A 17 -21.62 17.08 -14.44
CA VAL A 17 -20.53 16.86 -13.47
C VAL A 17 -20.96 15.91 -12.34
N THR A 18 -22.20 16.00 -11.86
CA THR A 18 -22.73 15.07 -10.83
C THR A 18 -22.92 13.65 -11.34
N LEU A 19 -23.24 13.45 -12.62
CA LEU A 19 -23.35 12.11 -13.23
C LEU A 19 -21.97 11.45 -13.41
N TRP A 20 -20.90 12.23 -13.56
CA TRP A 20 -19.53 11.71 -13.67
C TRP A 20 -18.87 11.44 -12.31
N ALA A 21 -19.37 12.03 -11.22
CA ALA A 21 -18.93 11.75 -9.86
C ALA A 21 -19.42 10.39 -9.30
N GLY A 22 -20.28 9.65 -10.04
CA GLY A 22 -20.96 8.44 -9.58
C GLY A 22 -20.19 7.12 -9.70
N ALA A 23 -18.93 7.11 -10.13
CA ALA A 23 -18.13 5.88 -10.26
C ALA A 23 -17.11 5.67 -9.15
N ALA A 24 -17.35 6.23 -7.95
CA ALA A 24 -16.67 5.74 -6.75
C ALA A 24 -17.25 4.36 -6.40
N LEU A 25 -16.73 3.32 -7.06
CA LEU A 25 -16.89 1.94 -6.60
C LEU A 25 -16.23 1.86 -5.22
N ALA A 26 -17.01 2.08 -4.17
CA ALA A 26 -16.63 1.67 -2.83
C ALA A 26 -16.19 0.21 -2.95
N GLN A 27 -14.91 -0.07 -2.67
CA GLN A 27 -14.35 -1.40 -2.75
C GLN A 27 -15.15 -2.29 -1.81
N SER A 28 -16.09 -3.07 -2.35
CA SER A 28 -17.15 -3.75 -1.62
C SER A 28 -16.68 -4.98 -0.85
N GLY A 29 -15.38 -5.11 -0.60
CA GLY A 29 -14.81 -6.15 0.24
C GLY A 29 -14.09 -5.53 1.43
N ASN A 30 -14.46 -5.94 2.64
CA ASN A 30 -13.69 -5.60 3.84
C ASN A 30 -12.23 -6.03 3.63
N TYR A 31 -11.29 -5.11 3.84
CA TYR A 31 -9.87 -5.45 3.87
C TYR A 31 -9.59 -6.32 5.11
N PRO A 32 -8.74 -7.36 5.01
CA PRO A 32 -8.16 -7.91 3.79
C PRO A 32 -9.07 -8.97 3.13
N ASN A 33 -9.14 -8.98 1.80
CA ASN A 33 -9.95 -9.93 1.00
C ASN A 33 -9.13 -10.81 0.05
N LYS A 34 -7.81 -10.68 0.10
CA LYS A 34 -6.83 -11.50 -0.63
C LYS A 34 -5.56 -11.63 0.24
N PRO A 35 -4.65 -12.55 -0.09
CA PRO A 35 -3.40 -12.70 0.66
C PRO A 35 -2.56 -11.41 0.71
N ILE A 36 -1.88 -11.20 1.84
CA ILE A 36 -0.95 -10.09 2.08
C ILE A 36 0.47 -10.59 1.85
N LYS A 37 1.32 -9.77 1.25
CA LYS A 37 2.72 -10.07 0.99
C LYS A 37 3.62 -9.34 1.97
N PHE A 38 4.50 -10.09 2.62
CA PHE A 38 5.65 -9.55 3.32
C PHE A 38 6.85 -9.58 2.40
N ILE A 39 7.34 -8.40 2.01
CA ILE A 39 8.63 -8.30 1.34
C ILE A 39 9.69 -8.29 2.44
N VAL A 40 10.48 -9.38 2.49
CA VAL A 40 11.64 -9.47 3.36
C VAL A 40 12.88 -9.14 2.52
N PRO A 41 13.55 -8.00 2.72
CA PRO A 41 14.63 -7.56 1.82
C PRO A 41 15.98 -8.25 2.12
N TYR A 42 15.94 -9.51 2.57
CA TYR A 42 17.09 -10.29 3.04
C TYR A 42 16.97 -11.77 2.61
N PRO A 43 18.08 -12.55 2.60
CA PRO A 43 18.06 -13.96 2.27
C PRO A 43 17.11 -14.80 3.15
N PRO A 44 16.50 -15.87 2.61
CA PRO A 44 15.69 -16.80 3.40
C PRO A 44 16.54 -17.51 4.46
N GLY A 45 15.93 -17.84 5.61
CA GLY A 45 16.62 -18.46 6.75
C GLY A 45 17.45 -17.50 7.63
N GLY A 46 17.61 -16.24 7.22
CA GLY A 46 18.23 -15.20 8.06
C GLY A 46 17.30 -14.72 9.19
N GLY A 47 17.85 -13.96 10.14
CA GLY A 47 17.11 -13.48 11.32
C GLY A 47 15.78 -12.78 10.99
N THR A 48 15.78 -11.86 10.02
CA THR A 48 14.53 -11.18 9.59
C THR A 48 13.49 -12.16 9.01
N ASP A 49 13.92 -13.15 8.24
CA ASP A 49 13.02 -14.17 7.65
C ASP A 49 12.42 -15.08 8.73
N VAL A 50 13.24 -15.49 9.71
CA VAL A 50 12.76 -16.30 10.85
C VAL A 50 11.70 -15.54 11.65
N ILE A 51 11.95 -14.27 11.98
CA ILE A 51 10.95 -13.45 12.69
C ILE A 51 9.70 -13.24 11.82
N ALA A 52 9.85 -13.01 10.51
CA ALA A 52 8.71 -12.89 9.60
C ALA A 52 7.84 -14.15 9.64
N ARG A 53 8.43 -15.35 9.63
CA ARG A 53 7.72 -16.64 9.71
C ARG A 53 7.01 -16.85 11.04
N ILE A 54 7.63 -16.44 12.15
CA ILE A 54 7.00 -16.50 13.49
C ILE A 54 5.75 -15.60 13.54
N VAL A 55 5.80 -14.42 12.93
CA VAL A 55 4.66 -13.47 12.92
C VAL A 55 3.60 -13.86 11.88
N GLN A 56 4.02 -14.47 10.76
CA GLN A 56 3.16 -14.80 9.62
C GLN A 56 1.94 -15.64 10.03
N GLU A 57 2.14 -16.71 10.78
CA GLU A 57 1.08 -17.65 11.17
C GLU A 57 -0.02 -16.99 12.04
N PRO A 58 0.29 -16.41 13.22
CA PRO A 58 -0.73 -15.78 14.05
C PRO A 58 -1.38 -14.57 13.37
N LEU A 59 -0.63 -13.82 12.55
CA LEU A 59 -1.20 -12.71 11.80
C LEU A 59 -2.21 -13.21 10.75
N SER A 60 -1.88 -14.30 10.04
CA SER A 60 -2.79 -14.89 9.06
C SER A 60 -4.10 -15.37 9.71
N GLN A 61 -4.00 -15.98 10.90
CA GLN A 61 -5.16 -16.42 11.68
C GLN A 61 -6.05 -15.24 12.09
N ASN A 62 -5.46 -14.16 12.59
CA ASN A 62 -6.21 -12.96 13.01
C ASN A 62 -6.87 -12.22 11.85
N LEU A 63 -6.22 -12.20 10.68
CA LEU A 63 -6.72 -11.50 9.49
C LEU A 63 -7.70 -12.33 8.65
N GLY A 64 -7.75 -13.65 8.86
CA GLY A 64 -8.51 -14.56 8.00
C GLY A 64 -7.99 -14.64 6.55
N GLN A 65 -6.77 -14.13 6.30
CA GLN A 65 -6.11 -14.12 5.00
C GLN A 65 -4.66 -14.57 5.16
N GLN A 66 -4.15 -15.29 4.17
CA GLN A 66 -2.78 -15.77 4.20
C GLN A 66 -1.78 -14.60 4.12
N VAL A 67 -0.76 -14.64 4.96
CA VAL A 67 0.45 -13.82 4.81
C VAL A 67 1.51 -14.64 4.08
N ILE A 68 2.01 -14.12 2.96
CA ILE A 68 3.01 -14.76 2.09
C ILE A 68 4.33 -14.01 2.24
N ILE A 69 5.41 -14.73 2.52
CA ILE A 69 6.74 -14.16 2.62
C ILE A 69 7.44 -14.23 1.26
N GLU A 70 7.85 -13.09 0.72
CA GLU A 70 8.67 -12.96 -0.48
C GLU A 70 10.06 -12.40 -0.12
N ASN A 71 11.09 -13.24 -0.17
CA ASN A 71 12.47 -12.81 0.06
C ASN A 71 13.02 -12.09 -1.20
N ARG A 72 13.30 -10.79 -1.09
CA ARG A 72 13.81 -9.92 -2.17
C ARG A 72 15.11 -9.22 -1.73
N GLY A 73 16.17 -10.01 -1.59
CA GLY A 73 17.48 -9.51 -1.14
C GLY A 73 18.25 -8.69 -2.18
N GLY A 74 19.32 -8.03 -1.71
CA GLY A 74 20.30 -7.31 -2.53
C GLY A 74 20.49 -5.85 -2.11
N ALA A 75 21.67 -5.28 -2.42
CA ALA A 75 22.08 -3.90 -2.09
C ALA A 75 21.77 -3.47 -0.64
N GLY A 76 22.09 -4.31 0.34
CA GLY A 76 21.84 -4.04 1.77
C GLY A 76 20.35 -4.00 2.16
N GLY A 77 19.45 -4.45 1.28
CA GLY A 77 18.00 -4.42 1.46
C GLY A 77 17.29 -3.31 0.69
N SER A 78 18.05 -2.45 -0.02
CA SER A 78 17.48 -1.35 -0.80
C SER A 78 16.59 -1.84 -1.94
N ILE A 79 16.93 -2.96 -2.59
CA ILE A 79 16.15 -3.52 -3.71
C ILE A 79 14.75 -3.94 -3.25
N GLY A 80 14.64 -4.72 -2.17
CA GLY A 80 13.35 -5.12 -1.63
C GLY A 80 12.55 -3.95 -1.06
N SER A 81 13.22 -2.98 -0.44
CA SER A 81 12.58 -1.76 0.07
C SER A 81 12.01 -0.91 -1.07
N GLU A 82 12.73 -0.75 -2.17
CA GLU A 82 12.26 -0.05 -3.37
C GLU A 82 11.07 -0.79 -4.02
N LEU A 83 11.12 -2.12 -4.07
CA LEU A 83 10.00 -2.93 -4.58
C LEU A 83 8.74 -2.72 -3.73
N ALA A 84 8.87 -2.69 -2.40
CA ALA A 84 7.77 -2.39 -1.50
C ALA A 84 7.25 -0.96 -1.70
N ALA A 85 8.15 0.02 -1.81
CA ALA A 85 7.80 1.42 -2.04
C ALA A 85 7.07 1.66 -3.37
N LYS A 86 7.37 0.87 -4.41
CA LYS A 86 6.72 0.93 -5.72
C LYS A 86 5.45 0.08 -5.83
N SER A 87 5.10 -0.67 -4.79
CA SER A 87 3.91 -1.52 -4.80
C SER A 87 2.64 -0.67 -4.68
N PRO A 88 1.47 -1.18 -5.13
CA PRO A 88 0.21 -0.48 -4.93
C PRO A 88 0.00 -0.14 -3.44
N PRO A 89 -0.42 1.09 -3.10
CA PRO A 89 -0.68 1.50 -1.72
C PRO A 89 -2.05 0.97 -1.25
N ASP A 90 -2.31 -0.33 -1.43
CA ASP A 90 -3.59 -1.00 -1.16
C ASP A 90 -3.55 -1.87 0.12
N GLY A 91 -2.42 -1.87 0.84
CA GLY A 91 -2.22 -2.61 2.08
C GLY A 91 -1.90 -4.10 1.90
N TYR A 92 -1.80 -4.61 0.68
CA TYR A 92 -1.48 -6.04 0.44
C TYR A 92 0.00 -6.31 0.23
N THR A 93 0.84 -5.28 0.31
CA THR A 93 2.30 -5.42 0.30
C THR A 93 2.89 -4.61 1.44
N VAL A 94 3.57 -5.31 2.35
CA VAL A 94 4.15 -4.76 3.57
C VAL A 94 5.65 -5.04 3.54
N LEU A 95 6.44 -4.00 3.75
CA LEU A 95 7.88 -4.14 3.95
C LEU A 95 8.13 -4.71 5.35
N PHE A 96 8.77 -5.88 5.45
CA PHE A 96 9.17 -6.50 6.70
C PHE A 96 10.69 -6.42 6.84
N THR A 97 11.17 -5.40 7.53
CA THR A 97 12.60 -5.00 7.56
C THR A 97 13.11 -4.71 8.98
N LEU A 98 14.40 -4.42 9.10
CA LEU A 98 15.05 -4.08 10.37
C LEU A 98 14.69 -2.64 10.79
N SER A 99 14.63 -2.39 12.10
CA SER A 99 14.37 -1.04 12.66
C SER A 99 15.40 0.01 12.22
N SER A 100 16.63 -0.40 11.93
CA SER A 100 17.69 0.46 11.39
C SER A 100 17.30 1.17 10.09
N HIS A 101 16.41 0.58 9.28
CA HIS A 101 15.89 1.21 8.07
C HIS A 101 15.17 2.54 8.36
N THR A 102 14.48 2.62 9.49
CA THR A 102 13.77 3.84 9.91
C THR A 102 14.63 4.74 10.80
N ILE A 103 15.53 4.16 11.60
CA ILE A 103 16.36 4.91 12.56
C ILE A 103 17.50 5.64 11.87
N ASN A 104 18.22 4.99 10.96
CA ASN A 104 19.47 5.51 10.40
C ASN A 104 19.32 6.89 9.71
N PRO A 105 18.27 7.17 8.91
CA PRO A 105 18.10 8.49 8.31
C PRO A 105 17.98 9.62 9.35
N ALA A 106 17.46 9.33 10.54
CA ALA A 106 17.29 10.33 11.60
C ALA A 106 18.59 10.61 12.37
N ILE A 107 19.43 9.60 12.61
CA ILE A 107 20.65 9.72 13.42
C ILE A 107 21.93 9.89 12.58
N TYR A 108 21.88 9.56 11.28
CA TYR A 108 22.96 9.74 10.32
C TYR A 108 22.49 10.54 9.10
N PRO A 109 22.16 11.84 9.24
CA PRO A 109 21.53 12.64 8.17
C PRO A 109 22.43 12.94 6.96
N LYS A 110 23.69 12.50 6.99
CA LYS A 110 24.70 12.72 5.94
C LYS A 110 25.13 11.43 5.23
N LEU A 111 24.50 10.30 5.56
CA LEU A 111 24.61 9.03 4.83
C LEU A 111 23.44 8.91 3.85
#